data_AF-A0A6B0VHH3-F1
#
_entry.id   AF-A0A6B0VHH3-F1
#
_cell.length_a   1.000
_cell.length_b   1.000
_cell.length_c   1.000
_cell.angle_alpha   90.00
_cell.angle_beta   90.00
_cell.angle_gamma   90.00
#
_symmetry.space_group_name_H-M   'P 1'
#
loop_
_entity.id
_entity.type
_entity.pdbx_description
1 polymer ?
#
loop_
_entity_poly.entity_id
_entity_poly.type
_entity_poly.pdbx_seq_one_letter_code
_entity_poly.pdbx_strand_id
1 'polypeptide(L)'
;MNVDGISNETQSLPSEELLELLGDRYARRVLQTIHEEPMAAQQIAEAVEIEISKPTVYRRLDQLERAGLVASETLFDAGGNHYRRYRAILESVTLRVGADGLTASVRTDQ
;
A
#
# COMPACT_ATOMS: atom_id res chain seq x y z
N MET A 1 -6.14 -17.60 30.83
CA MET A 1 -6.61 -17.37 29.45
C MET A 1 -6.12 -15.98 29.10
N ASN A 2 -4.89 -15.87 28.59
CA ASN A 2 -4.25 -14.59 28.34
C ASN A 2 -4.70 -14.11 26.96
N VAL A 3 -5.40 -12.98 26.96
CA VAL A 3 -5.68 -12.15 25.79
C VAL A 3 -4.51 -11.19 25.67
N ASP A 4 -3.44 -11.63 25.00
CA ASP A 4 -2.27 -10.80 24.73
C ASP A 4 -2.40 -10.13 23.35
N GLY A 5 -2.55 -8.80 23.38
CA GLY A 5 -1.88 -7.86 22.47
C GLY A 5 -2.26 -7.86 20.99
N ILE A 6 -3.37 -7.20 20.64
CA ILE A 6 -3.50 -6.62 19.28
C ILE A 6 -2.75 -5.28 19.32
N SER A 7 -1.46 -5.28 18.99
CA SER A 7 -0.64 -4.07 18.90
C SER A 7 -1.03 -3.29 17.64
N ASN A 8 -1.92 -2.32 17.82
CA ASN A 8 -2.37 -1.42 16.79
C ASN A 8 -1.42 -0.21 16.72
N GLU A 9 -0.33 -0.30 15.96
CA GLU A 9 0.66 0.77 15.88
C GLU A 9 0.24 1.87 14.91
N THR A 10 0.27 3.11 15.40
CA THR A 10 0.00 4.31 14.62
C THR A 10 1.33 4.85 14.10
N GLN A 11 1.62 4.67 12.80
CA GLN A 11 2.84 5.22 12.20
C GLN A 11 2.61 6.67 11.74
N SER A 12 3.55 7.56 12.07
CA SER A 12 3.57 8.94 11.59
C SER A 12 4.41 9.02 10.32
N LEU A 13 3.77 9.31 9.19
CA LEU A 13 4.43 9.64 7.91
C LEU A 13 4.43 11.16 7.72
N PRO A 14 5.37 11.74 6.96
CA PRO A 14 5.25 13.13 6.52
C PRO A 14 3.88 13.33 5.86
N SER A 15 3.08 14.26 6.38
CA SER A 15 1.69 14.43 5.95
C SER A 15 1.58 14.78 4.46
N GLU A 16 2.54 15.52 3.92
CA GLU A 16 2.59 15.90 2.51
C GLU A 16 2.79 14.68 1.60
N GLU A 17 3.80 13.84 1.87
CA GLU A 17 4.07 12.63 1.07
C GLU A 17 2.90 11.65 1.08
N LEU A 18 2.29 11.44 2.25
CA LEU A 18 1.12 10.57 2.36
C LEU A 18 -0.08 11.15 1.59
N LEU A 19 -0.32 12.45 1.66
CA LEU A 19 -1.43 13.10 0.94
C LEU A 19 -1.19 13.15 -0.57
N GLU A 20 0.04 13.36 -1.03
CA GLU A 20 0.39 13.25 -2.44
C GLU A 20 0.12 11.84 -2.96
N LEU A 21 0.53 10.81 -2.20
CA LEU A 21 0.35 9.42 -2.57
C LEU A 21 -1.14 9.02 -2.57
N LEU A 22 -1.92 9.42 -1.56
CA LEU A 22 -3.36 9.16 -1.51
C LEU A 22 -4.15 10.07 -2.48
N GLY A 23 -3.62 11.22 -2.85
CA GLY A 23 -4.17 12.09 -3.89
C GLY A 23 -4.04 11.48 -5.28
N ASP A 24 -2.98 10.69 -5.51
CA ASP A 24 -2.75 9.98 -6.76
C ASP A 24 -3.83 8.92 -7.00
N ARG A 25 -4.60 9.09 -8.07
CA ARG A 25 -5.68 8.17 -8.46
C ARG A 25 -5.16 6.75 -8.77
N TYR A 26 -3.96 6.65 -9.33
CA TYR A 26 -3.35 5.37 -9.70
C TYR A 26 -2.82 4.65 -8.47
N ALA A 27 -2.26 5.35 -7.50
CA ALA A 27 -1.88 4.76 -6.21
C ALA A 27 -3.11 4.19 -5.49
N ARG A 28 -4.21 4.96 -5.42
CA ARG A 28 -5.47 4.49 -4.83
C ARG A 28 -6.05 3.29 -5.56
N ARG A 29 -5.98 3.28 -6.90
CA ARG A 29 -6.49 2.16 -7.68
C ARG A 29 -5.67 0.89 -7.43
N VAL A 30 -4.33 1.00 -7.40
CA VAL A 30 -3.44 -0.10 -7.02
C VAL A 30 -3.77 -0.61 -5.61
N LEU A 31 -3.90 0.28 -4.62
CA LEU A 31 -4.27 -0.07 -3.25
C LEU A 31 -5.60 -0.83 -3.18
N GLN A 32 -6.64 -0.35 -3.87
CA GLN A 32 -7.95 -1.00 -3.91
C GLN A 32 -7.88 -2.41 -4.53
N THR A 33 -7.19 -2.54 -5.67
CA THR A 33 -7.05 -3.83 -6.36
C THR A 33 -6.38 -4.88 -5.48
N ILE A 34 -5.28 -4.54 -4.80
CA ILE A 34 -4.53 -5.49 -3.96
C ILE A 34 -5.12 -5.68 -2.55
N HIS A 35 -6.07 -4.84 -2.15
CA HIS A 35 -6.85 -5.01 -0.94
C HIS A 35 -7.94 -6.07 -1.12
N GLU A 36 -8.55 -6.16 -2.30
CA GLU A 36 -9.50 -7.22 -2.63
C GLU A 36 -8.82 -8.59 -2.67
N GLU A 37 -7.66 -8.67 -3.33
CA GLU A 37 -6.85 -9.89 -3.40
C GLU A 37 -5.36 -9.56 -3.57
N PRO A 38 -4.43 -10.18 -2.81
CA PRO A 38 -3.01 -9.98 -3.04
C PRO A 38 -2.57 -10.51 -4.41
N MET A 39 -1.85 -9.70 -5.20
CA MET A 39 -1.55 -9.98 -6.61
C MET A 39 -0.10 -9.66 -6.98
N ALA A 40 0.41 -10.27 -8.05
CA ALA A 40 1.67 -9.88 -8.64
C ALA A 40 1.54 -8.55 -9.41
N ALA A 41 2.64 -7.79 -9.52
CA ALA A 41 2.65 -6.50 -10.24
C ALA A 41 2.11 -6.60 -11.68
N GLN A 42 2.39 -7.71 -12.37
CA GLN A 42 1.86 -7.94 -13.71
C GLN A 42 0.34 -8.10 -13.72
N GLN A 43 -0.21 -8.88 -12.78
CA GLN A 43 -1.65 -9.08 -12.65
C GLN A 43 -2.35 -7.77 -12.28
N ILE A 44 -1.73 -6.95 -11.43
CA ILE A 44 -2.25 -5.61 -11.08
C ILE A 44 -2.32 -4.73 -12.33
N ALA A 45 -1.28 -4.74 -13.17
CA ALA A 45 -1.29 -3.95 -14.41
C ALA A 45 -2.32 -4.45 -15.44
N GLU A 46 -2.76 -5.70 -15.35
CA GLU A 46 -3.81 -6.26 -16.19
C GLU A 46 -5.21 -6.01 -15.60
N ALA A 47 -5.34 -6.02 -14.27
CA ALA A 47 -6.59 -5.83 -13.54
C ALA A 47 -6.98 -4.35 -13.38
N VAL A 48 -5.99 -3.47 -13.23
CA VAL A 48 -6.21 -2.04 -13.22
C VAL A 48 -6.37 -1.60 -14.67
N GLU A 49 -7.57 -1.11 -15.01
CA GLU A 49 -8.04 -0.75 -16.36
C GLU A 49 -6.97 -0.09 -17.27
N ILE A 50 -7.25 -0.15 -18.59
CA ILE A 50 -6.42 0.15 -19.77
C ILE A 50 -5.58 1.45 -19.72
N GLU A 51 -5.82 2.36 -18.79
CA GLU A 51 -5.12 3.64 -18.66
C GLU A 51 -3.79 3.64 -17.88
N ILE A 52 -3.41 2.53 -17.21
CA ILE A 52 -2.14 2.47 -16.47
C ILE A 52 -1.10 1.60 -17.17
N SER A 53 0.05 2.20 -17.49
CA SER A 53 1.20 1.45 -17.99
C SER A 53 1.86 0.61 -16.87
N LYS A 54 2.39 -0.58 -17.22
CA LYS A 54 3.18 -1.42 -16.28
C LYS A 54 4.23 -0.61 -15.48
N PRO A 55 5.06 0.26 -16.09
CA PRO A 55 6.03 1.07 -15.34
C PRO A 55 5.39 1.98 -14.29
N THR A 56 4.19 2.49 -14.55
CA THR A 56 3.44 3.32 -13.58
C THR A 56 2.98 2.46 -12.41
N VAL A 57 2.49 1.24 -12.65
CA VAL A 57 2.13 0.29 -11.57
C VAL A 57 3.32 -0.01 -10.67
N TYR A 58 4.47 -0.40 -11.23
CA TYR A 58 5.68 -0.69 -10.45
C TYR A 58 6.11 0.52 -9.61
N ARG A 59 6.17 1.70 -10.22
CA ARG A 59 6.53 2.94 -9.50
C ARG A 59 5.58 3.22 -8.32
N ARG A 60 4.28 2.98 -8.49
CA ARG A 60 3.29 3.20 -7.41
C ARG A 60 3.39 2.13 -6.34
N LEU A 61 3.59 0.86 -6.68
CA LEU A 61 3.84 -0.20 -5.71
C LEU A 61 5.07 0.11 -4.86
N ASP A 62 6.17 0.53 -5.48
CA ASP A 62 7.39 0.87 -4.75
C ASP A 62 7.21 2.11 -3.84
N GLN A 63 6.37 3.07 -4.23
CA GLN A 63 6.05 4.24 -3.38
C GLN A 63 5.16 3.83 -2.19
N LEU A 64 4.12 3.04 -2.45
CA LEU A 64 3.20 2.53 -1.43
C LEU A 64 3.92 1.63 -0.41
N GLU A 65 4.86 0.80 -0.86
CA GLU A 65 5.66 -0.04 0.01
C GLU A 65 6.65 0.76 0.86
N ARG A 66 7.35 1.75 0.27
CA ARG A 66 8.22 2.66 1.05
C ARG A 66 7.45 3.43 2.12
N ALA A 67 6.21 3.79 1.81
CA ALA A 67 5.30 4.44 2.76
C ALA A 67 4.66 3.47 3.78
N GLY A 68 4.99 2.17 3.73
CA GLY A 68 4.45 1.17 4.66
C GLY A 68 2.97 0.86 4.48
N LEU A 69 2.38 1.20 3.33
CA LEU A 69 0.95 0.97 3.04
C LEU A 69 0.70 -0.38 2.33
N VAL A 70 1.77 -0.94 1.76
CA VAL A 70 1.78 -2.20 1.01
C VAL A 70 2.94 -3.06 1.49
N ALA A 71 2.69 -4.34 1.69
CA ALA A 71 3.73 -5.35 1.90
C ALA A 71 3.96 -6.14 0.60
N SER A 72 5.16 -6.68 0.44
CA SER A 72 5.47 -7.60 -0.66
C SER A 72 6.18 -8.87 -0.18
N GLU A 73 5.91 -9.97 -0.89
CA GLU A 73 6.57 -11.26 -0.71
C GLU A 73 7.21 -11.67 -2.04
N THR A 74 8.44 -12.19 -2.00
CA THR A 74 9.10 -12.76 -3.17
C THR A 74 8.77 -14.24 -3.29
N LEU A 75 8.18 -14.62 -4.42
CA LEU A 75 7.75 -15.97 -4.74
C LEU A 75 8.49 -16.47 -5.99
N PHE A 76 8.45 -17.78 -6.19
CA PHE A 76 9.07 -18.47 -7.31
C PHE A 76 7.99 -19.17 -8.12
N ASP A 77 8.03 -19.06 -9.44
CA ASP A 77 7.21 -19.88 -10.32
C ASP A 77 7.85 -21.27 -10.55
N ALA A 78 7.13 -22.17 -11.22
CA ALA A 78 7.63 -23.51 -11.55
C ALA A 78 8.87 -23.51 -12.48
N GLY A 79 9.16 -22.38 -13.13
CA GLY A 79 10.34 -22.18 -13.97
C GLY A 79 11.53 -21.58 -13.22
N GLY A 80 11.38 -21.26 -11.92
CA GLY A 80 12.41 -20.64 -11.10
C GLY A 80 12.52 -19.12 -11.28
N ASN A 81 11.59 -18.47 -11.99
CA ASN A 81 11.57 -17.01 -12.07
C ASN A 81 11.00 -16.44 -10.78
N HIS A 82 11.69 -15.45 -10.23
CA HIS A 82 11.20 -14.75 -9.05
C HIS A 82 10.18 -13.69 -9.48
N TYR A 83 9.08 -13.59 -8.73
CA TYR A 83 8.13 -12.50 -8.83
C TYR A 83 7.73 -12.02 -7.45
N ARG A 84 7.25 -10.77 -7.37
CA ARG A 84 6.76 -10.18 -6.11
C ARG A 84 5.24 -10.18 -6.10
N ARG A 85 4.66 -10.68 -5.02
CA ARG A 85 3.23 -10.57 -4.71
C ARG A 85 3.04 -9.45 -3.71
N TYR A 86 2.05 -8.60 -3.93
CA TYR A 86 1.79 -7.40 -3.13
C TYR A 86 0.46 -7.54 -2.42
N ARG A 87 0.40 -7.04 -1.18
CA ARG A 87 -0.80 -7.01 -0.33
C ARG A 87 -0.94 -5.60 0.24
N ALA A 88 -2.13 -5.01 0.15
CA ALA A 88 -2.43 -3.81 0.92
C ALA A 88 -2.47 -4.19 2.41
N ILE A 89 -1.70 -3.46 3.21
CA ILE A 89 -1.73 -3.58 4.66
C ILE A 89 -2.36 -2.34 5.30
N LEU A 90 -2.62 -1.27 4.54
CA LEU A 90 -3.31 -0.09 5.05
C LEU A 90 -4.76 -0.39 5.45
N GLU A 91 -5.08 -0.17 6.73
CA GLU A 91 -6.45 -0.25 7.24
C GLU A 91 -7.14 1.12 7.28
N SER A 92 -6.42 2.14 7.74
CA SER A 92 -6.99 3.49 7.83
C SER A 92 -5.93 4.58 7.85
N VAL A 93 -6.36 5.78 7.46
CA VAL A 93 -5.59 7.01 7.53
C VAL A 93 -6.38 8.00 8.36
N THR A 94 -5.74 8.61 9.35
CA THR A 94 -6.32 9.69 10.17
C THR A 94 -5.57 10.98 9.91
N LEU A 95 -6.32 12.02 9.55
CA LEU A 95 -5.81 13.38 9.40
C LEU A 95 -6.33 14.24 10.56
N ARG A 96 -5.46 15.03 11.17
CA ARG A 96 -5.84 16.01 12.19
C ARG A 96 -5.32 17.39 11.82
N VAL A 97 -6.21 18.37 11.87
CA VAL A 97 -5.87 19.78 11.69
C VAL A 97 -5.96 20.45 13.07
N GLY A 98 -4.87 21.06 13.50
CA GLY A 98 -4.76 21.75 14.78
C GLY A 98 -3.88 22.99 14.70
N ALA A 99 -3.59 23.58 15.87
CA ALA A 99 -2.73 24.77 15.96
C ALA A 99 -1.31 24.53 15.39
N ASP A 100 -0.83 23.29 15.48
CA ASP A 100 0.49 22.88 14.99
C ASP A 100 0.48 22.47 13.51
N GLY A 101 -0.65 22.68 12.82
CA GLY A 101 -0.83 22.37 11.40
C GLY A 101 -1.55 21.06 11.13
N LEU A 102 -1.22 20.42 10.01
CA LEU A 102 -1.81 19.17 9.54
C LEU A 102 -0.91 18.00 9.91
N THR A 103 -1.47 17.02 10.62
CA THR A 103 -0.78 15.77 10.96
C THR A 103 -1.52 14.59 10.36
N ALA A 104 -0.76 13.57 9.95
CA ALA A 104 -1.30 12.37 9.36
C ALA A 104 -0.74 11.14 10.05
N SER A 105 -1.59 10.15 10.28
CA SER A 105 -1.19 8.88 10.86
C SER A 105 -1.90 7.72 10.19
N VAL A 106 -1.19 6.62 10.02
CA VAL A 106 -1.74 5.41 9.39
C VAL A 106 -1.83 4.26 10.38
N ARG A 107 -2.80 3.38 10.13
CA ARG A 107 -2.94 2.09 10.79
C ARG A 107 -2.84 0.99 9.74
N THR A 108 -2.10 -0.06 10.04
CA THR A 108 -1.88 -1.19 9.14
C THR A 108 -2.17 -2.55 9.79
N ASP A 109 -2.64 -3.49 8.98
CA ASP A 109 -2.80 -4.91 9.29
C ASP A 109 -1.42 -5.57 9.24
N GLN A 110 -1.05 -6.31 10.28
CA GLN A 110 0.23 -7.02 10.39
C GLN A 110 0.00 -8.51 10.23
#